data_AF-A0A853PQI8-F1
#
_entry.id   AF-A0A853PQI8-F1
#
_cell.length_a   1.000
_cell.length_b   1.000
_cell.length_c   1.000
_cell.angle_alpha   90.00
_cell.angle_beta   90.00
_cell.angle_gamma   90.00
#
_symmetry.space_group_name_H-M   'P 1'
#
loop_
_entity.id
_entity.type
_entity.pdbx_description
1 polymer ?
#
loop_
_entity_poly.entity_id
_entity_poly.type
_entity_poly.pdbx_seq_one_letter_code
_entity_poly.pdbx_strand_id
1 'polypeptide(L)'
;MNMDKNDSFDGPLQEGRHTTLRSFSWGNREFTISLDKISLYVGGIPYDTKPMLDILRGSGVDPGKLSPARWISLLRGQPTRLPGCEKPFMLFKAPSGYTLKCLEITRGRNRAFQTEM
;
A
#
# COMPACT_ATOMS: atom_id res chain seq x y z
N MET A 1 22.07 -19.16 17.30
CA MET A 1 22.01 -19.10 15.83
C MET A 1 21.18 -17.88 15.47
N ASN A 2 21.84 -16.83 14.96
CA ASN A 2 21.25 -15.52 14.68
C ASN A 2 20.26 -15.62 13.52
N MET A 3 19.06 -15.08 13.69
CA MET A 3 18.13 -14.82 12.58
C MET A 3 18.10 -13.31 12.35
N ASP A 4 19.18 -12.80 11.77
CA ASP A 4 19.24 -11.46 11.17
C ASP A 4 18.98 -11.63 9.67
N LYS A 5 17.76 -11.30 9.25
CA LYS A 5 17.38 -11.16 7.83
C LYS A 5 16.46 -9.96 7.68
N ASN A 6 16.95 -8.79 8.08
CA ASN A 6 16.60 -7.57 7.36
C ASN A 6 17.44 -7.57 6.08
N ASP A 7 16.94 -8.26 5.06
CA ASP A 7 17.61 -8.32 3.76
C ASP A 7 17.57 -6.93 3.11
N SER A 8 18.77 -6.50 2.74
CA SER A 8 19.15 -5.15 2.39
C SER A 8 18.38 -4.59 1.20
N PHE A 9 18.00 -3.32 1.32
CA PHE A 9 17.45 -2.52 0.24
C PHE A 9 18.60 -1.92 -0.59
N ASP A 10 19.30 -2.74 -1.38
CA ASP A 10 20.37 -2.32 -2.28
C ASP A 10 20.10 -2.82 -3.71
N GLY A 11 19.08 -2.22 -4.33
CA GLY A 11 18.94 -2.22 -5.79
C GLY A 11 19.49 -0.91 -6.33
N PRO A 12 20.28 -0.91 -7.43
CA PRO A 12 20.93 0.30 -7.92
C PRO A 12 19.88 1.34 -8.29
N LEU A 13 19.96 2.47 -7.58
CA LEU A 13 19.25 3.71 -7.87
C LEU A 13 19.61 4.11 -9.31
N GLN A 14 18.71 3.84 -10.26
CA GLN A 14 18.83 4.41 -11.61
C GLN A 14 18.62 5.91 -11.49
N GLU A 15 19.74 6.63 -11.40
CA GLU A 15 19.84 8.07 -11.46
C GLU A 15 19.47 8.53 -12.88
N GLY A 16 18.28 9.09 -13.01
CA GLY A 16 17.73 9.56 -14.28
C GLY A 16 16.57 10.51 -14.04
N ARG A 17 16.90 11.75 -13.67
CA ARG A 17 16.01 12.90 -13.37
C ARG A 17 15.33 12.82 -11.98
N HIS A 18 15.22 13.99 -11.35
CA HIS A 18 14.64 14.22 -10.02
C HIS A 18 13.14 13.86 -9.94
N THR A 19 12.83 12.56 -10.03
CA THR A 19 11.54 11.97 -9.68
C THR A 19 11.86 10.82 -8.75
N THR A 20 11.73 11.01 -7.44
CA THR A 20 12.00 9.99 -6.43
C THR A 20 11.07 8.80 -6.65
N LEU A 21 11.52 7.83 -7.46
CA LEU A 21 10.85 6.57 -7.70
C LEU A 21 11.16 5.66 -6.50
N ARG A 22 10.16 5.32 -5.70
CA ARG A 22 10.31 4.33 -4.63
C ARG A 22 9.45 3.13 -4.94
N SER A 23 10.08 1.98 -5.12
CA SER A 23 9.42 0.69 -5.24
C SER A 23 9.37 -0.01 -3.89
N PHE A 24 8.34 -0.82 -3.65
CA PHE A 24 8.18 -1.65 -2.46
C PHE A 24 7.54 -2.96 -2.86
N SER A 25 8.09 -4.09 -2.45
CA SER A 25 7.53 -5.41 -2.80
C SER A 25 7.21 -6.22 -1.56
N TRP A 26 6.17 -7.04 -1.65
CA TRP A 26 5.81 -8.02 -0.63
C TRP A 26 5.07 -9.21 -1.26
N GLY A 27 5.64 -10.40 -1.14
CA GLY A 27 5.10 -11.60 -1.77
C GLY A 27 5.02 -11.43 -3.28
N ASN A 28 3.84 -11.59 -3.85
CA ASN A 28 3.60 -11.37 -5.27
C ASN A 28 3.14 -9.94 -5.61
N ARG A 29 3.22 -8.97 -4.69
CA ARG A 29 2.71 -7.60 -4.89
C ARG A 29 3.83 -6.59 -4.86
N GLU A 30 3.79 -5.61 -5.75
CA GLU A 30 4.84 -4.59 -5.90
C GLU A 30 4.21 -3.21 -6.11
N PHE A 31 4.46 -2.27 -5.21
CA PHE A 31 4.16 -0.86 -5.42
C PHE A 31 5.35 -0.16 -6.04
N THR A 32 5.07 0.78 -6.92
CA THR A 32 6.00 1.81 -7.37
C THR A 32 5.35 3.16 -7.16
N ILE A 33 6.02 4.07 -6.47
CA ILE A 33 5.55 5.42 -6.20
C ILE A 33 6.47 6.39 -6.90
N SER A 34 5.88 7.18 -7.77
CA SER A 34 6.41 8.39 -8.35
C SER A 34 5.70 9.60 -7.73
N LEU A 35 6.25 10.80 -7.87
CA LEU A 35 5.64 12.04 -7.34
C LEU A 35 4.15 12.21 -7.69
N ASP A 36 3.74 11.80 -8.89
CA ASP A 36 2.38 12.00 -9.40
C ASP A 36 1.57 10.70 -9.53
N LYS A 37 2.21 9.54 -9.37
CA LYS A 37 1.60 8.25 -9.73
C LYS A 37 2.01 7.15 -8.76
N ILE A 38 1.05 6.29 -8.45
CA ILE A 38 1.31 5.00 -7.82
C ILE A 38 1.06 3.94 -8.89
N SER A 39 1.85 2.89 -8.94
CA SER A 39 1.61 1.71 -9.78
C SER A 39 1.67 0.48 -8.89
N LEU A 40 0.74 -0.45 -9.08
CA LEU A 40 0.71 -1.72 -8.36
C LEU A 40 0.80 -2.85 -9.37
N TYR A 41 1.74 -3.76 -9.14
CA TYR A 41 1.86 -5.01 -9.87
C TYR A 41 1.53 -6.16 -8.94
N VAL A 42 0.76 -7.14 -9.40
CA VAL A 42 0.56 -8.40 -8.67
C VAL A 42 0.85 -9.58 -9.58
N GLY A 43 1.89 -10.34 -9.28
CA GLY A 43 2.39 -11.43 -10.12
C GLY A 43 2.80 -10.96 -11.52
N GLY A 44 3.36 -9.75 -11.64
CA GLY A 44 3.71 -9.12 -12.91
C GLY A 44 2.54 -8.45 -13.66
N ILE A 45 1.30 -8.55 -13.15
CA ILE A 45 0.13 -7.92 -13.77
C ILE A 45 -0.07 -6.51 -13.21
N PRO A 46 -0.08 -5.44 -14.04
CA PRO A 46 -0.37 -4.09 -13.58
C PRO A 46 -1.85 -3.93 -13.21
N TYR A 47 -2.12 -3.21 -12.11
CA TYR A 47 -3.46 -2.86 -11.65
C TYR A 47 -3.69 -1.35 -11.67
N ASP A 48 -4.94 -0.95 -11.91
CA ASP A 48 -5.33 0.45 -11.81
C ASP A 48 -5.31 0.89 -10.33
N THR A 49 -4.49 1.89 -10.07
CA THR A 49 -4.22 2.49 -8.76
C THR A 49 -4.80 3.90 -8.65
N LYS A 50 -5.49 4.41 -9.67
CA LYS A 50 -6.16 5.70 -9.61
C LYS A 50 -7.16 5.79 -8.45
N PRO A 51 -8.05 4.80 -8.19
CA PRO A 51 -8.97 4.90 -7.06
C PRO A 51 -8.23 4.91 -5.73
N MET A 52 -7.12 4.17 -5.63
CA MET A 52 -6.25 4.20 -4.45
C MET A 52 -5.62 5.58 -4.23
N LEU A 53 -5.08 6.20 -5.28
CA LEU A 53 -4.47 7.52 -5.21
C LEU A 53 -5.52 8.60 -4.90
N ASP A 54 -6.71 8.51 -5.49
CA ASP A 54 -7.82 9.43 -5.24
C ASP A 54 -8.24 9.41 -3.77
N ILE A 55 -8.35 8.23 -3.17
CA ILE A 55 -8.65 8.06 -1.73
C ILE A 55 -7.55 8.65 -0.85
N LEU A 56 -6.27 8.45 -1.19
CA LEU A 56 -5.16 9.05 -0.45
C LEU A 56 -5.21 10.57 -0.52
N ARG A 57 -5.38 11.13 -1.72
CA ARG A 57 -5.47 12.58 -1.93
C ARG A 57 -6.69 13.19 -1.25
N GLY A 58 -7.85 12.54 -1.35
CA GLY A 58 -9.08 12.94 -0.65
C GLY A 58 -8.95 12.86 0.87
N SER A 59 -8.07 11.99 1.37
CA SER A 59 -7.74 11.88 2.80
C SER A 59 -6.59 12.80 3.23
N GLY A 60 -6.05 13.63 2.34
CA GLY A 60 -4.91 14.50 2.61
C GLY A 60 -3.57 13.77 2.81
N VAL A 61 -3.49 12.50 2.41
CA VAL A 61 -2.28 11.68 2.52
C VAL A 61 -1.43 11.85 1.28
N ASP A 62 -0.21 12.32 1.47
CA ASP A 62 0.80 12.37 0.42
C ASP A 62 1.53 11.01 0.33
N PRO A 63 1.38 10.26 -0.78
CA PRO A 63 2.06 8.98 -0.95
C PRO A 63 3.59 9.10 -0.94
N GLY A 64 4.13 10.26 -1.35
CA GLY A 64 5.54 10.60 -1.28
C GLY A 64 6.05 10.88 0.15
N LYS A 65 5.17 11.07 1.13
CA LYS A 65 5.56 11.26 2.55
C LYS A 65 5.36 10.02 3.40
N LEU A 66 4.77 8.96 2.84
CA LEU A 66 4.59 7.70 3.55
C LEU A 66 5.92 6.95 3.71
N SER A 67 6.17 6.49 4.94
CA SER A 67 7.35 5.69 5.27
C SER A 67 7.28 4.31 4.59
N PRO A 68 8.44 3.72 4.21
CA PRO A 68 8.53 2.36 3.65
C PRO A 68 7.72 1.32 4.44
N ALA A 69 7.82 1.33 5.76
CA ALA A 69 7.10 0.40 6.63
C ALA A 69 5.57 0.47 6.46
N ARG A 70 5.01 1.65 6.20
CA ARG A 70 3.57 1.82 5.96
C ARG A 70 3.16 1.24 4.61
N TRP A 71 3.97 1.43 3.57
CA TRP A 71 3.74 0.82 2.26
C TRP A 71 3.77 -0.70 2.32
N ILE A 72 4.76 -1.26 3.03
CA ILE A 72 4.87 -2.71 3.24
C ILE A 72 3.68 -3.24 4.05
N SER A 73 3.24 -2.54 5.10
CA SER A 73 2.03 -2.92 5.86
C SER A 73 0.76 -2.89 5.00
N LEU A 74 0.62 -1.90 4.11
CA LEU A 74 -0.48 -1.87 3.14
C LEU A 74 -0.40 -3.05 2.17
N LEU A 75 0.77 -3.38 1.61
CA LEU A 75 0.93 -4.54 0.72
C LEU A 75 0.56 -5.86 1.39
N ARG A 76 0.91 -6.00 2.67
CA ARG A 76 0.51 -7.12 3.53
C ARG A 76 -1.00 -7.20 3.78
N GLY A 77 -1.77 -6.19 3.38
CA GLY A 77 -3.17 -6.06 3.74
C GLY A 77 -3.36 -5.86 5.24
N GLN A 78 -2.44 -5.16 5.90
CA GLN A 78 -2.56 -4.85 7.32
C GLN A 78 -3.21 -3.47 7.51
N PRO A 79 -4.04 -3.29 8.56
CA PRO A 79 -4.54 -1.98 8.96
C PRO A 79 -3.36 -1.04 9.27
N THR A 80 -3.20 -0.02 8.46
CA THR A 80 -2.06 0.90 8.51
C THR A 80 -2.55 2.32 8.74
N ARG A 81 -2.11 2.95 9.84
CA ARG A 81 -2.46 4.34 10.13
C ARG A 81 -1.65 5.28 9.26
N LEU A 82 -2.33 6.03 8.40
CA LEU A 82 -1.72 6.99 7.50
C LEU A 82 -1.60 8.37 8.21
N PRO A 83 -0.60 9.19 7.86
CA PRO A 83 -0.40 10.48 8.49
C PRO A 83 -1.56 11.41 8.14
N GLY A 84 -2.07 12.15 9.12
CA GLY A 84 -3.25 13.00 8.94
C GLY A 84 -4.59 12.26 9.00
N CYS A 85 -4.59 10.93 9.12
CA CYS A 85 -5.80 10.14 9.23
C CYS A 85 -5.98 9.55 10.63
N GLU A 86 -7.16 9.74 11.21
CA GLU A 86 -7.50 9.11 12.49
C GLU A 86 -7.73 7.61 12.35
N LYS A 87 -8.37 7.20 11.26
CA LYS A 87 -8.73 5.82 10.95
C LYS A 87 -7.61 5.12 10.14
N PRO A 88 -7.36 3.82 10.38
CA PRO A 88 -6.38 3.05 9.61
C PRO A 88 -6.93 2.71 8.21
N PHE A 89 -6.03 2.59 7.25
CA PHE A 89 -6.32 2.17 5.89
C PHE A 89 -5.77 0.79 5.63
N MET A 90 -6.42 0.05 4.74
CA MET A 90 -5.97 -1.27 4.33
C MET A 90 -6.07 -1.39 2.81
N LEU A 91 -5.08 -2.04 2.20
CA LEU A 91 -5.16 -2.44 0.80
C LEU A 91 -6.16 -3.59 0.68
N PHE A 92 -7.22 -3.36 -0.10
CA PHE A 92 -8.32 -4.28 -0.30
C PHE A 92 -8.37 -4.72 -1.77
N LYS A 93 -8.58 -6.02 -2.00
CA LYS A 93 -8.80 -6.58 -3.34
C LYS A 93 -10.27 -6.43 -3.71
N ALA A 94 -10.57 -5.55 -4.65
CA ALA A 94 -11.91 -5.36 -5.23
C ALA A 94 -12.04 -6.16 -6.54
N PRO A 95 -13.27 -6.40 -7.04
CA PRO A 95 -13.47 -7.03 -8.35
C PRO A 95 -12.78 -6.26 -9.50
N SER A 96 -12.69 -4.94 -9.38
CA SER A 96 -12.01 -4.05 -10.32
C SER A 96 -10.50 -3.94 -10.14
N GLY A 97 -9.91 -4.61 -9.14
CA GLY A 97 -8.47 -4.56 -8.88
C GLY A 97 -8.12 -4.43 -7.41
N TYR A 98 -7.26 -3.46 -7.08
CA TYR A 98 -6.91 -3.17 -5.69
C TYR A 98 -7.21 -1.70 -5.38
N THR A 99 -7.70 -1.45 -4.17
CA THR A 99 -8.01 -0.11 -3.69
C THR A 99 -7.66 0.03 -2.22
N LEU A 100 -7.60 1.25 -1.72
CA LEU A 100 -7.51 1.50 -0.29
C LEU A 100 -8.89 1.62 0.32
N LYS A 101 -9.10 0.97 1.45
CA LYS A 101 -10.31 1.15 2.23
C LYS A 101 -9.95 1.68 3.61
N CYS A 102 -10.62 2.76 3.99
CA CYS A 102 -10.61 3.26 5.35
C CYS A 102 -11.37 2.25 6.23
N LEU A 103 -10.72 1.72 7.24
CA LEU A 103 -11.35 0.84 8.21
C LEU A 103 -11.99 1.70 9.29
N GLU A 104 -13.31 1.66 9.36
CA GLU A 104 -13.99 2.12 10.56
C GLU A 104 -13.68 1.12 11.67
N ILE A 105 -12.92 1.56 12.67
CA ILE A 105 -12.80 0.81 13.91
C ILE A 105 -14.12 1.02 14.65
N THR A 106 -15.18 0.34 14.23
CA THR A 106 -16.33 0.12 15.11
C THR A 106 -15.78 -0.64 16.31
N ARG A 107 -15.65 0.06 17.44
CA ARG A 107 -15.42 -0.56 18.75
C ARG A 107 -16.65 -1.43 19.06
N GLY A 108 -16.71 -2.62 18.46
CA GLY A 108 -17.88 -3.48 18.58
C GLY A 108 -17.97 -4.57 17.51
N ARG A 109 -17.56 -5.78 17.93
CA ARG A 109 -18.00 -7.11 17.48
C ARG A 109 -17.64 -7.55 16.05
N ASN A 110 -16.88 -8.64 16.01
CA ASN A 110 -17.03 -9.78 15.10
C ASN A 110 -18.27 -9.68 14.21
N ARG A 111 -18.08 -9.34 12.94
CA ARG A 111 -18.98 -9.80 11.88
C ARG A 111 -18.14 -10.51 10.86
N ALA A 112 -18.25 -11.84 10.95
CA ALA A 112 -17.75 -12.80 10.00
C ALA A 112 -18.05 -12.35 8.57
N PHE A 113 -17.09 -12.58 7.69
CA PHE A 113 -17.38 -12.81 6.28
C PHE A 113 -18.30 -14.04 6.22
N GLN A 114 -19.62 -13.82 6.23
CA GLN A 114 -20.53 -14.85 5.74
C GLN A 114 -20.57 -14.70 4.22
N THR A 115 -19.92 -15.65 3.59
CA THR A 115 -20.19 -16.14 2.24
C THR A 115 -21.69 -16.20 2.01
N GLU A 116 -22.17 -15.44 1.02
CA GLU A 116 -23.48 -15.69 0.41
C GLU A 116 -23.26 -16.71 -0.71
N MET A 117 -24.00 -17.83 -0.63
CA MET A 117 -24.20 -18.80 -1.72
C MET A 117 -25.20 -18.27 -2.72
#